data_AF-A0A2E7F623-F1
#
_entry.id   AF-A0A2E7F623-F1
#
_cell.length_a   1.000
_cell.length_b   1.000
_cell.length_c   1.000
_cell.angle_alpha   90.00
_cell.angle_beta   90.00
_cell.angle_gamma   90.00
#
_symmetry.space_group_name_H-M   'P 1'
#
loop_
_entity.id
_entity.type
_entity.pdbx_description
1 polymer ?
#
loop_
_entity_poly.entity_id
_entity_poly.type
_entity_poly.pdbx_seq_one_letter_code
_entity_poly.pdbx_strand_id
1 'polypeptide(L)'
;MKWAEVMTEKQYQGGPGKKPQHRVAFAELEKHYSGEQIVEIAFTSGFFNFWNRFTDSFEIDIEDNPVMSLFKKSTTIDPEDYAAYMQSCWWNDKERA
;
A
#
# COMPACT_ATOMS: atom_id res chain seq x y z
N MET A 1 5.54 1.23 -8.80
CA MET A 1 4.59 0.21 -8.29
C MET A 1 3.21 0.58 -8.85
N LYS A 2 2.75 -0.08 -9.93
CA LYS A 2 1.64 0.44 -10.77
C LYS A 2 0.27 0.49 -10.07
N TRP A 3 0.03 -0.44 -9.15
CA TRP A 3 -1.22 -0.48 -8.36
C TRP A 3 -1.43 0.78 -7.52
N ALA A 4 -0.40 1.22 -6.79
CA ALA A 4 -0.47 2.41 -5.96
C ALA A 4 -0.79 3.66 -6.79
N GLU A 5 -0.16 3.83 -7.96
CA GLU A 5 -0.45 4.93 -8.90
C GLU A 5 -1.91 4.93 -9.35
N VAL A 6 -2.46 3.75 -9.69
CA VAL A 6 -3.85 3.62 -10.14
C VAL A 6 -4.83 4.07 -9.05
N MET A 7 -4.53 3.75 -7.78
CA MET A 7 -5.32 4.15 -6.63
C MET A 7 -5.20 5.65 -6.35
N THR A 8 -3.98 6.20 -6.46
CA THR A 8 -3.70 7.61 -6.19
C THR A 8 -4.27 8.55 -7.24
N GLU A 9 -4.12 8.21 -8.51
CA GLU A 9 -4.62 9.03 -9.62
C GLU A 9 -6.08 8.74 -9.99
N LYS A 10 -6.78 7.95 -9.17
CA LYS A 10 -8.19 7.56 -9.40
C LYS A 10 -8.43 6.88 -10.74
N GLN A 11 -7.42 6.21 -11.30
CA GLN A 11 -7.49 5.54 -12.60
C GLN A 11 -8.30 4.23 -12.55
N TYR A 12 -8.79 3.83 -11.38
CA TYR A 12 -9.63 2.64 -11.20
C TYR A 12 -11.04 2.79 -11.79
N GLN A 13 -11.56 4.02 -11.94
CA GLN A 13 -12.83 4.30 -12.63
C GLN A 13 -12.65 4.64 -14.12
N GLY A 14 -11.41 4.90 -14.56
CA GLY A 14 -11.15 5.47 -15.88
C GLY A 14 -11.43 6.98 -15.93
N GLY A 15 -11.53 7.53 -17.14
CA GLY A 15 -11.85 8.95 -17.37
C GLY A 15 -12.34 9.17 -18.81
N PRO A 16 -12.65 10.41 -19.22
CA PRO A 16 -13.06 10.69 -20.60
C PRO A 16 -12.02 10.18 -21.60
N GLY A 17 -12.41 9.21 -22.44
CA GLY A 17 -11.52 8.55 -23.40
C GLY A 17 -10.48 7.58 -22.83
N LYS A 18 -10.46 7.34 -21.50
CA LYS A 18 -9.50 6.46 -20.82
C LYS A 18 -10.21 5.30 -20.11
N LYS A 19 -9.80 4.07 -20.42
CA LYS A 19 -10.32 2.87 -19.77
C LYS A 19 -9.79 2.75 -18.32
N PRO A 20 -10.54 2.09 -17.41
CA PRO A 20 -10.05 1.70 -16.09
C PRO A 20 -8.75 0.90 -16.18
N GLN A 21 -7.78 1.22 -15.32
CA GLN A 21 -6.47 0.55 -15.31
C GLN A 21 -6.28 -0.45 -14.16
N HIS A 22 -7.25 -0.54 -13.23
CA HIS A 22 -7.14 -1.37 -12.02
C HIS A 22 -6.93 -2.85 -12.32
N ARG A 23 -7.59 -3.41 -13.34
CA ARG A 23 -7.48 -4.85 -13.66
C ARG A 23 -6.09 -5.24 -14.11
N VAL A 24 -5.47 -4.41 -14.97
CA VAL A 24 -4.11 -4.66 -15.48
C VAL A 24 -3.10 -4.52 -14.35
N ALA A 25 -3.27 -3.51 -13.50
CA ALA A 25 -2.39 -3.32 -12.34
C ALA A 25 -2.53 -4.44 -11.30
N PHE A 26 -3.75 -4.95 -11.08
CA PHE A 26 -3.99 -6.08 -10.18
C PHE A 26 -3.37 -7.38 -10.70
N ALA A 27 -3.57 -7.69 -11.99
CA ALA A 27 -2.98 -8.87 -12.62
C ALA A 27 -1.44 -8.85 -12.61
N GLU A 28 -0.82 -7.67 -12.59
CA GLU A 28 0.63 -7.56 -12.41
C GLU A 28 1.04 -7.87 -10.95
N LEU A 29 0.26 -7.44 -9.96
CA LEU A 29 0.53 -7.79 -8.55
C LEU A 29 0.44 -9.30 -8.31
N GLU A 30 -0.54 -9.97 -8.90
CA GLU A 30 -0.74 -11.43 -8.78
C GLU A 30 0.45 -12.27 -9.27
N LYS A 31 1.36 -11.68 -10.07
CA LYS A 31 2.57 -12.37 -10.53
C LYS A 31 3.66 -12.44 -9.46
N HIS A 32 3.65 -11.52 -8.49
CA HIS A 32 4.76 -11.32 -7.55
C HIS A 32 4.36 -11.54 -6.09
N TYR A 33 3.07 -11.51 -5.79
CA TYR A 33 2.56 -11.51 -4.42
C TYR A 33 1.39 -12.49 -4.24
N SER A 34 1.29 -13.08 -3.05
CA SER A 34 0.12 -13.87 -2.65
C SER A 34 -1.11 -12.99 -2.46
N GLY A 35 -2.30 -13.59 -2.43
CA GLY A 35 -3.54 -12.84 -2.20
C GLY A 35 -3.51 -12.06 -0.87
N GLU A 36 -2.96 -12.65 0.18
CA GLU A 36 -2.81 -12.06 1.51
C GLU A 36 -1.89 -10.84 1.49
N GLN A 37 -0.76 -10.94 0.78
CA GLN A 37 0.18 -9.83 0.56
C GLN A 37 -0.47 -8.72 -0.27
N ILE A 38 -1.25 -9.07 -1.30
CA ILE A 38 -1.97 -8.11 -2.13
C ILE A 38 -3.02 -7.35 -1.32
N VAL A 39 -3.73 -8.03 -0.41
CA VAL A 39 -4.67 -7.38 0.53
C VAL A 39 -3.95 -6.35 1.40
N GLU A 40 -2.79 -6.68 1.94
CA GLU A 40 -1.98 -5.76 2.75
C GLU A 40 -1.48 -4.55 1.94
N ILE A 41 -0.97 -4.81 0.73
CA ILE A 41 -0.55 -3.74 -0.21
C ILE A 41 -1.72 -2.83 -0.55
N ALA A 42 -2.90 -3.39 -0.83
CA ALA A 42 -4.10 -2.65 -1.17
C ALA A 42 -4.61 -1.81 0.00
N PHE A 43 -4.64 -2.39 1.21
CA PHE A 43 -5.01 -1.69 2.44
C PHE A 43 -4.08 -0.51 2.70
N THR A 44 -2.76 -0.74 2.68
CA THR A 44 -1.75 0.29 2.93
C THR A 44 -1.83 1.41 1.91
N SER A 45 -1.89 1.05 0.62
CA SER A 45 -2.01 2.02 -0.47
C SER A 45 -3.31 2.83 -0.38
N GLY A 46 -4.42 2.20 0.03
CA GLY A 46 -5.71 2.84 0.22
C GLY A 46 -5.74 3.78 1.43
N PHE A 47 -5.17 3.34 2.56
CA PHE A 47 -5.09 4.13 3.78
C PHE A 47 -4.31 5.43 3.57
N PHE A 48 -3.10 5.37 3.00
CA PHE A 48 -2.32 6.58 2.71
C PHE A 48 -3.03 7.49 1.70
N ASN A 49 -3.70 6.90 0.71
CA ASN A 49 -4.51 7.66 -0.24
C ASN A 49 -5.67 8.41 0.39
N PHE A 50 -6.35 7.77 1.35
CA PHE A 50 -7.39 8.42 2.14
C PHE A 50 -6.79 9.50 3.03
N TRP A 51 -5.73 9.17 3.77
CA TRP A 51 -5.11 10.05 4.74
C TRP A 51 -4.64 11.35 4.10
N ASN A 52 -3.90 11.26 2.98
CA ASN A 52 -3.44 12.44 2.25
C ASN A 52 -4.61 13.33 1.82
N ARG A 53 -5.66 12.74 1.21
CA ARG A 53 -6.84 13.54 0.80
C ARG A 53 -7.58 14.16 1.97
N PHE A 54 -7.67 13.44 3.09
CA PHE A 54 -8.31 13.92 4.30
C PHE A 54 -7.56 15.14 4.83
N THR A 55 -6.25 15.05 5.02
CA THR A 55 -5.43 16.14 5.55
C THR A 55 -5.32 17.32 4.58
N ASP A 56 -5.19 17.05 3.28
CA ASP A 56 -5.19 18.08 2.23
C ASP A 56 -6.49 18.87 2.22
N SER A 57 -7.64 18.21 2.45
CA SER A 57 -8.95 18.86 2.48
C SER A 57 -9.12 19.82 3.66
N PHE A 58 -8.35 19.63 4.73
CA PHE A 58 -8.32 20.52 5.89
C PHE A 58 -7.13 21.49 5.85
N GLU A 59 -6.33 21.48 4.78
CA GLU A 59 -5.11 22.27 4.64
C GLU A 59 -4.14 22.05 5.84
N ILE A 60 -4.14 20.84 6.39
CA ILE A 60 -3.25 20.47 7.50
C ILE A 60 -1.87 20.20 6.92
N ASP A 61 -0.92 21.09 7.21
CA ASP A 61 0.48 20.87 6.89
C ASP A 61 1.08 19.83 7.85
N ILE A 62 1.09 18.58 7.41
CA ILE A 62 1.73 17.46 8.10
C ILE A 62 3.19 17.26 7.66
N GLU A 63 3.59 17.84 6.53
CA GLU A 63 4.90 17.60 5.92
C GLU A 63 5.97 18.47 6.59
N ASP A 64 5.63 19.68 7.05
CA ASP A 64 6.55 20.63 7.66
C ASP A 64 6.51 20.65 9.21
N ASN A 65 6.22 19.50 9.82
CA ASN A 65 6.27 19.39 11.27
C ASN A 65 7.72 19.19 11.75
N PRO A 66 8.33 20.09 12.56
CA PRO A 66 9.68 19.90 13.10
C PRO A 66 9.81 18.61 13.92
N VAL A 67 8.71 18.03 14.38
CA VAL A 67 8.67 16.71 15.03
C VAL A 67 8.98 15.57 14.06
N MET A 68 8.76 15.73 12.75
CA MET A 68 9.14 14.71 11.75
C MET A 68 10.64 14.43 11.76
N SER A 69 11.44 15.46 11.99
CA SER A 69 12.91 15.35 12.14
C SER A 69 13.33 14.65 13.46
N LEU A 70 12.44 14.57 14.44
CA LEU A 70 12.65 13.87 15.71
C LEU A 70 12.38 12.36 15.60
N PHE A 71 11.66 11.91 14.56
CA PHE A 71 11.53 10.47 14.28
C PHE A 71 12.87 9.92 13.81
N LYS A 72 13.66 9.38 14.74
CA LYS A 72 14.72 8.44 14.38
C LYS A 72 14.07 7.15 13.89
N LYS A 73 14.60 6.52 12.84
CA LYS A 73 14.29 5.12 12.50
C LYS A 73 14.55 4.28 13.75
N SER A 74 13.54 4.01 14.56
CA SER A 74 13.74 3.45 15.90
C SER A 74 13.88 1.94 15.88
N THR A 75 13.67 1.31 14.73
CA THR A 75 13.62 -0.14 14.62
C THR A 75 14.26 -0.56 13.30
N THR A 76 15.45 -1.15 13.40
CA THR A 76 16.00 -1.97 12.31
C THR A 76 15.22 -3.27 12.34
N ILE A 77 14.36 -3.49 11.35
CA ILE A 77 13.63 -4.74 11.18
C ILE A 77 14.50 -5.64 10.32
N ASP A 78 14.80 -6.85 10.81
CA ASP A 78 15.38 -7.90 9.97
C ASP A 78 14.30 -8.40 9.00
N PRO A 79 14.52 -8.30 7.67
CA PRO A 79 13.56 -8.77 6.68
C PRO A 79 13.18 -10.25 6.82
N GLU A 80 14.11 -11.09 7.26
CA GLU A 80 13.88 -12.53 7.44
C GLU A 80 12.98 -12.79 8.66
N ASP A 81 13.24 -12.12 9.79
CA ASP A 81 12.40 -12.22 10.99
C ASP A 81 10.98 -11.71 10.71
N TYR A 82 10.86 -10.59 9.98
CA TYR A 82 9.56 -10.07 9.57
C TYR A 82 8.82 -11.06 8.67
N ALA A 83 9.49 -11.61 7.64
CA ALA A 83 8.87 -12.58 6.75
C ALA A 83 8.44 -13.85 7.51
N ALA A 84 9.28 -14.37 8.41
CA ALA A 84 8.98 -15.53 9.23
C ALA A 84 7.78 -15.28 10.15
N TYR A 85 7.72 -14.12 10.81
CA TYR A 85 6.57 -13.72 11.61
C TYR A 85 5.29 -13.63 10.77
N MET A 86 5.33 -12.95 9.63
CA MET A 86 4.18 -12.79 8.75
C MET A 86 3.67 -14.12 8.21
N GLN A 87 4.57 -15.04 7.84
CA GLN A 87 4.24 -16.41 7.42
C GLN A 87 3.67 -17.28 8.53
N SER A 88 3.99 -16.98 9.80
CA SER A 88 3.43 -17.70 10.96
C SER A 88 2.00 -17.27 11.31
N CYS A 89 1.50 -16.19 10.70
CA CYS A 89 0.24 -15.56 11.07
C CYS A 89 -0.64 -15.28 9.83
N TRP A 90 -0.27 -14.26 9.06
CA TRP A 90 -1.15 -13.66 8.05
C TRP A 90 -0.92 -14.24 6.65
N TRP A 91 0.34 -14.50 6.26
CA TRP A 91 0.69 -15.14 4.98
C TRP A 91 0.69 -16.67 5.13
N ASN A 92 -0.34 -17.27 5.75
CA ASN A 92 -0.43 -18.70 6.07
C ASN A 92 -0.41 -19.62 4.83
N ASP A 93 0.74 -19.72 4.16
CA ASP A 93 0.95 -20.52 2.95
C ASP A 93 0.86 -22.03 3.26
N LYS A 94 1.09 -22.41 4.52
CA LYS A 94 1.12 -23.81 4.99
C LYS A 94 -0.25 -24.45 5.12
N GLU A 95 -1.33 -23.68 5.22
CA GLU A 95 -2.71 -24.22 5.29
C GLU A 95 -3.31 -24.48 3.90
N ARG A 96 -2.60 -24.16 2.81
CA ARG A 96 -3.07 -24.30 1.42
C ARG A 96 -2.45 -25.48 0.65
N ALA A 97 -1.56 -26.26 1.25
CA ALA A 97 -0.90 -27.42 0.64
C ALA A 97 -1.65 -28.73 0.89
#